data_AF-A0AA95LHG3-F1
#
_entry.id   AF-A0AA95LHG3-F1
#
_cell.length_a   1.000
_cell.length_b   1.000
_cell.length_c   1.000
_cell.angle_alpha   90.00
_cell.angle_beta   90.00
_cell.angle_gamma   90.00
#
_symmetry.space_group_name_H-M   'P 1'
#
loop_
_entity.id
_entity.type
_entity.pdbx_description
1 polymer ?
#
loop_
_entity_poly.entity_id
_entity_poly.type
_entity_poly.pdbx_seq_one_letter_code
_entity_poly.pdbx_strand_id
1 'polypeptide(L)'
;MKMKKIKIYYFVGIMLLIGAAIILISNYSSKSIIDSDFKLAVNLLVKSDTPQEIKLYYKESEEGTFNEDQTQSQTANPGKKESLTFSLPPNANILRLDLGGETGEFEIYNIDVKEGLVSASYDIGLLLSTESRSDYIISVIETNNILNVITKGEDPYFLMGDVRDLVYEVKHDLLNQIYRIALPSGAFILFVLILMRILKSIGYSYLKEFIKDIVSSRTLILKLAKNDFNARYKGSFFGIAWAVISPLLTVLIYWFVFQVGFKSSNIEDIPFILWFIPGIIPWFYFSEALGVVTSCFLEYSYLVKKMVFKISILPIVKLLSLITINLLFVVLAFIFYFAYGNYFNLYNFQIFYYYFCLLFLTFGITLFTSSVMVFFKDMSQVIGIVLQFGFWLTPIVWNMNILSPTISKFFKLNPMIYIVDGFRDTFIYKQWFFDKPLYTLYFWCVSILILFGGMIVFKKLKPHFSDVL
;
A
#
# COMPACT_ATOMS: atom_id res chain seq x y z
N MET A 1 -28.93 12.73 27.30
CA MET A 1 -28.50 12.67 25.88
C MET A 1 -27.14 13.35 25.58
N LYS A 2 -26.71 14.39 26.33
CA LYS A 2 -25.41 15.08 26.14
C LYS A 2 -24.15 14.22 26.48
N MET A 3 -24.20 13.33 27.47
CA MET A 3 -23.01 12.54 27.88
C MET A 3 -22.55 11.46 26.89
N LYS A 4 -23.41 10.96 25.99
CA LYS A 4 -23.03 9.95 24.98
C LYS A 4 -22.34 10.55 23.75
N LYS A 5 -22.65 11.79 23.38
CA LYS A 5 -22.00 12.49 22.25
C LYS A 5 -20.55 12.86 22.59
N ILE A 6 -20.29 13.27 23.83
CA ILE A 6 -18.95 13.61 24.33
C ILE A 6 -17.98 12.43 24.14
N LYS A 7 -18.38 11.19 24.48
CA LYS A 7 -17.52 10.00 24.35
C LYS A 7 -17.10 9.62 22.92
N ILE A 8 -17.79 10.10 21.88
CA ILE A 8 -17.45 9.80 20.48
C ILE A 8 -16.39 10.79 19.97
N TYR A 9 -16.54 12.08 20.26
CA TYR A 9 -15.54 13.09 19.87
C TYR A 9 -14.20 12.90 20.58
N TYR A 10 -14.20 12.53 21.87
CA TYR A 10 -12.98 12.16 22.57
C TYR A 10 -12.31 10.93 21.95
N PHE A 11 -13.08 9.96 21.50
CA PHE A 11 -12.52 8.76 20.87
C PHE A 11 -11.92 9.08 19.50
N VAL A 12 -12.61 9.82 18.64
CA VAL A 12 -12.08 10.26 17.33
C VAL A 12 -10.85 11.16 17.52
N GLY A 13 -10.89 12.07 18.50
CA GLY A 13 -9.76 12.92 18.85
C GLY A 13 -8.55 12.13 19.34
N ILE A 14 -8.75 11.15 20.23
CA ILE A 14 -7.68 10.25 20.69
C ILE A 14 -7.12 9.41 19.53
N MET A 15 -7.95 8.97 18.58
CA MET A 15 -7.50 8.19 17.42
C MET A 15 -6.69 9.04 16.43
N LEU A 16 -7.10 10.28 16.18
CA LEU A 16 -6.33 11.24 15.38
C LEU A 16 -5.02 11.59 16.07
N LEU A 17 -5.02 11.74 17.40
CA LEU A 17 -3.81 11.96 18.19
C LEU A 17 -2.88 10.75 18.18
N ILE A 18 -3.39 9.51 18.23
CA ILE A 18 -2.58 8.30 18.14
C ILE A 18 -2.01 8.14 16.72
N GLY A 19 -2.81 8.39 15.67
CA GLY A 19 -2.34 8.37 14.29
C GLY A 19 -1.27 9.44 14.04
N ALA A 20 -1.50 10.66 14.51
CA ALA A 20 -0.52 11.75 14.45
C ALA A 20 0.72 11.44 15.29
N ALA A 21 0.58 10.82 16.46
CA ALA A 21 1.70 10.40 17.30
C ALA A 21 2.52 9.30 16.63
N ILE A 22 1.90 8.33 15.96
CA ILE A 22 2.62 7.28 15.21
C ILE A 22 3.40 7.92 14.05
N ILE A 23 2.82 8.89 13.33
CA ILE A 23 3.48 9.62 12.24
C ILE A 23 4.60 10.54 12.78
N LEU A 24 4.38 11.19 13.93
CA LEU A 24 5.37 12.06 14.57
C LEU A 24 6.52 11.24 15.15
N ILE A 25 6.24 10.13 15.82
CA ILE A 25 7.24 9.19 16.32
C ILE A 25 8.01 8.58 15.14
N SER A 26 7.33 8.27 14.02
CA SER A 26 8.04 7.80 12.83
C SER A 26 8.96 8.86 12.24
N ASN A 27 8.51 10.11 12.14
CA ASN A 27 9.35 11.17 11.60
C ASN A 27 10.47 11.59 12.56
N TYR A 28 10.19 11.64 13.87
CA TYR A 28 11.17 12.01 14.90
C TYR A 28 12.23 10.93 15.10
N SER A 29 11.85 9.65 15.14
CA SER A 29 12.79 8.54 15.30
C SER A 29 13.69 8.37 14.07
N SER A 30 13.22 8.76 12.87
CA SER A 30 14.07 8.79 11.67
C SER A 30 15.15 9.86 11.82
N LYS A 31 14.78 11.06 12.27
CA LYS A 31 15.73 12.17 12.43
C LYS A 31 16.70 11.98 13.60
N SER A 32 16.22 11.49 14.75
CA SER A 32 17.07 11.31 15.94
C SER A 32 18.03 10.14 15.83
N ILE A 33 17.70 9.11 15.04
CA ILE A 33 18.61 8.01 14.77
C ILE A 33 19.67 8.50 13.81
N ILE A 34 19.31 9.21 12.72
CA ILE A 34 20.26 9.72 11.72
C ILE A 34 21.30 10.68 12.32
N ASP A 35 20.91 11.64 13.17
CA ASP A 35 21.78 12.69 13.76
C ASP A 35 22.51 12.29 15.07
N SER A 36 22.69 11.01 15.35
CA SER A 36 23.28 10.57 16.62
C SER A 36 24.80 10.82 16.69
N ASP A 37 25.30 11.53 17.72
CA ASP A 37 26.72 11.81 18.04
C ASP A 37 27.57 10.57 18.42
N PHE A 38 27.27 9.38 17.88
CA PHE A 38 28.04 8.18 18.22
C PHE A 38 29.46 8.28 17.63
N LYS A 39 30.43 7.75 18.37
CA LYS A 39 31.80 7.60 17.88
C LYS A 39 31.82 6.59 16.72
N LEU A 40 32.54 6.93 15.67
CA LEU A 40 32.78 6.05 14.53
C LEU A 40 33.91 5.09 14.89
N ALA A 41 33.69 3.78 14.76
CA ALA A 41 34.72 2.77 15.01
C ALA A 41 35.06 2.04 13.71
N VAL A 42 36.35 1.93 13.39
CA VAL A 42 36.83 1.16 12.24
C VAL A 42 37.55 -0.07 12.74
N ASN A 43 37.05 -1.25 12.40
CA ASN A 43 37.66 -2.53 12.71
C ASN A 43 38.39 -3.04 11.48
N LEU A 44 39.70 -3.08 11.53
CA LEU A 44 40.57 -3.65 10.51
C LEU A 44 41.02 -5.03 10.96
N LEU A 45 40.72 -6.06 10.18
CA LEU A 45 41.27 -7.40 10.40
C LEU A 45 42.46 -7.59 9.46
N VAL A 46 43.65 -7.62 10.04
CA VAL A 46 44.90 -7.61 9.30
C VAL A 46 45.89 -8.62 9.87
N LYS A 47 46.79 -9.11 9.02
CA LYS A 47 47.97 -9.85 9.41
C LYS A 47 49.16 -9.22 8.71
N SER A 48 50.22 -8.95 9.47
CA SER A 48 51.49 -8.45 8.93
C SER A 48 52.59 -9.48 9.16
N ASP A 49 53.61 -9.49 8.31
CA ASP A 49 54.82 -10.31 8.45
C ASP A 49 55.85 -9.69 9.40
N THR A 50 55.77 -8.38 9.64
CA THR A 50 56.68 -7.56 10.43
C THR A 50 55.91 -6.75 11.48
N PRO A 51 56.54 -6.33 12.60
CA PRO A 51 55.86 -5.53 13.61
C PRO A 51 55.70 -4.10 13.09
N GLN A 52 54.48 -3.73 12.69
CA GLN A 52 54.20 -2.40 12.11
C GLN A 52 53.19 -1.63 12.94
N GLU A 53 53.43 -0.33 13.11
CA GLU A 53 52.45 0.60 13.67
C GLU A 53 51.50 1.04 12.55
N ILE A 54 50.29 0.49 12.56
CA ILE A 54 49.23 0.87 11.62
C ILE A 54 48.53 2.10 12.16
N LYS A 55 48.45 3.15 11.34
CA LYS A 55 47.81 4.42 11.68
C LYS A 55 46.55 4.62 10.85
N LEU A 56 45.49 5.13 11.47
CA LEU A 56 44.27 5.56 10.80
C LEU A 56 44.09 7.05 10.99
N TYR A 57 44.26 7.81 9.91
CA TYR A 57 44.03 9.25 9.89
C TYR A 57 42.60 9.55 9.46
N TYR A 58 42.07 10.66 9.94
CA TYR A 58 40.71 11.10 9.62
C TYR A 58 40.62 12.60 9.37
N LYS A 59 39.62 13.03 8.59
CA LYS A 59 39.26 14.44 8.36
C LYS A 59 37.76 14.63 8.25
N GLU A 60 37.32 15.87 8.44
CA GLU A 60 35.92 16.29 8.34
C GLU A 60 35.50 16.62 6.89
N SER A 61 36.41 17.16 6.08
CA SER A 61 36.16 17.61 4.71
C SER A 61 37.26 17.18 3.74
N GLU A 62 36.95 17.15 2.43
CA GLU A 62 37.93 16.89 1.36
C GLU A 62 39.04 17.95 1.29
N GLU A 63 38.73 19.18 1.72
CA GLU A 63 39.70 20.26 1.85
C GLU A 63 40.60 20.07 3.08
N GLY A 64 41.92 20.17 2.89
CA GLY A 64 42.94 20.12 3.96
C GLY A 64 43.93 18.95 3.88
N THR A 65 45.02 18.99 4.66
CA THR A 65 46.07 17.94 4.74
C THR A 65 45.89 17.04 5.96
N PHE A 66 46.30 15.76 5.86
CA PHE A 66 46.19 14.85 7.02
C PHE A 66 47.27 15.24 8.03
N ASN A 67 46.88 15.42 9.30
CA ASN A 67 47.76 15.89 10.36
C ASN A 67 47.90 14.81 11.44
N GLU A 68 49.03 14.80 12.15
CA GLU A 68 49.30 13.84 13.24
C GLU A 68 48.33 13.99 14.43
N ASP A 69 47.74 15.16 14.65
CA ASP A 69 46.73 15.36 15.70
C ASP A 69 45.39 14.64 15.41
N GLN A 70 45.18 14.21 14.17
CA GLN A 70 43.97 13.54 13.69
C GLN A 70 44.25 12.09 13.29
N THR A 71 44.92 11.35 14.18
CA THR A 71 45.30 9.95 13.95
C THR A 71 45.03 9.06 15.17
N GLN A 72 44.90 7.76 14.92
CA GLN A 72 44.98 6.72 15.93
C GLN A 72 45.90 5.61 15.45
N SER A 73 46.72 5.08 16.33
CA SER A 73 47.69 4.04 15.99
C SER A 73 47.51 2.78 16.82
N GLN A 74 47.74 1.64 16.19
CA GLN A 74 47.79 0.33 16.82
C GLN A 74 48.86 -0.53 16.15
N THR A 75 49.56 -1.34 16.94
CA THR A 75 50.61 -2.21 16.43
C THR A 75 50.02 -3.55 15.96
N ALA A 76 50.32 -3.93 14.72
CA ALA A 76 50.06 -5.26 14.20
C ALA A 76 51.25 -6.19 14.53
N ASN A 77 50.99 -7.33 15.16
CA ASN A 77 52.05 -8.28 15.50
C ASN A 77 52.35 -9.26 14.34
N PRO A 78 53.62 -9.63 14.13
CA PRO A 78 54.03 -10.57 13.09
C PRO A 78 53.29 -11.90 13.12
N GLY A 79 52.79 -12.34 11.96
CA GLY A 79 52.23 -13.67 11.72
C GLY A 79 50.88 -13.94 12.39
N LYS A 80 50.32 -13.00 13.14
CA LYS A 80 49.01 -13.13 13.79
C LYS A 80 47.94 -12.37 13.04
N LYS A 81 46.78 -13.01 12.87
CA LYS A 81 45.58 -12.36 12.38
C LYS A 81 44.91 -11.63 13.55
N GLU A 82 44.96 -10.31 13.53
CA GLU A 82 44.52 -9.45 14.64
C GLU A 82 43.48 -8.44 14.17
N SER A 83 42.51 -8.13 15.04
CA SER A 83 41.49 -7.12 14.79
C SER A 83 41.89 -5.83 15.50
N LEU A 84 42.19 -4.80 14.73
CA LEU A 84 42.56 -3.47 15.20
C LEU A 84 41.32 -2.56 15.17
N THR A 85 40.99 -1.92 16.28
CA THR A 85 39.77 -1.11 16.42
C THR A 85 40.10 0.36 16.68
N PHE A 86 39.89 1.23 15.70
CA PHE A 86 40.13 2.66 15.78
C PHE A 86 38.85 3.41 16.13
N SER A 87 38.82 4.17 17.22
CA SER A 87 37.65 4.92 17.73
C SER A 87 37.72 6.41 17.40
N LEU A 88 37.14 6.80 16.28
CA LEU A 88 37.18 8.14 15.70
C LEU A 88 36.08 9.07 16.25
N PRO A 89 36.26 10.41 16.17
CA PRO A 89 35.24 11.36 16.61
C PRO A 89 34.01 11.40 15.68
N PRO A 90 32.87 11.93 16.16
CA PRO A 90 31.60 11.94 15.43
C PRO A 90 31.55 12.82 14.19
N ASN A 91 32.63 13.52 13.82
CA ASN A 91 32.77 14.32 12.60
C ASN A 91 33.81 13.76 11.60
N ALA A 92 34.50 12.66 11.95
CA ALA A 92 35.43 11.99 11.05
C ALA A 92 34.71 11.42 9.83
N ASN A 93 35.07 11.86 8.63
CA ASN A 93 34.40 11.51 7.39
C ASN A 93 35.33 10.80 6.38
N ILE A 94 36.48 11.41 6.10
CA ILE A 94 37.45 10.89 5.14
C ILE A 94 38.56 10.18 5.88
N LEU A 95 38.82 8.92 5.50
CA LEU A 95 39.85 8.10 6.16
C LEU A 95 41.05 7.81 5.26
N ARG A 96 42.22 7.76 5.89
CA ARG A 96 43.47 7.29 5.30
C ARG A 96 44.08 6.22 6.20
N LEU A 97 44.24 5.02 5.65
CA LEU A 97 44.85 3.88 6.33
C LEU A 97 46.33 3.81 5.95
N ASP A 98 47.21 3.98 6.93
CA ASP A 98 48.66 3.95 6.80
C ASP A 98 49.19 2.64 7.39
N LEU A 99 49.99 1.92 6.61
CA LEU A 99 50.47 0.57 6.93
C LEU A 99 51.82 0.55 7.67
N GLY A 100 52.39 1.72 7.99
CA GLY A 100 53.66 1.82 8.71
C GLY A 100 54.87 2.00 7.79
N GLY A 101 55.96 2.51 8.36
CA GLY A 101 57.10 3.05 7.59
C GLY A 101 58.14 2.03 7.11
N GLU A 102 58.01 0.74 7.38
CA GLU A 102 58.97 -0.27 6.92
C GLU A 102 58.41 -1.13 5.77
N THR A 103 59.30 -1.90 5.13
CA THR A 103 58.91 -2.87 4.10
C THR A 103 58.24 -4.08 4.75
N GLY A 104 57.05 -4.45 4.30
CA GLY A 104 56.34 -5.64 4.77
C GLY A 104 55.21 -6.10 3.86
N GLU A 105 54.76 -7.33 4.12
CA GLU A 105 53.60 -7.98 3.50
C GLU A 105 52.39 -7.95 4.45
N PHE A 106 51.24 -7.53 3.94
CA PHE A 106 49.98 -7.45 4.68
C PHE A 106 48.88 -8.27 4.02
N GLU A 107 48.09 -8.96 4.83
CA GLU A 107 46.84 -9.59 4.43
C GLU A 107 45.69 -8.84 5.12
N ILE A 108 44.90 -8.07 4.36
CA ILE A 108 43.69 -7.38 4.86
C ILE A 108 42.47 -8.24 4.53
N TYR A 109 41.73 -8.62 5.56
CA TYR A 109 40.60 -9.55 5.46
C TYR A 109 39.25 -8.84 5.37
N ASN A 110 39.05 -7.81 6.18
CA ASN A 110 37.88 -6.94 6.12
C ASN A 110 38.17 -5.62 6.84
N ILE A 111 37.40 -4.60 6.46
CA ILE A 111 37.35 -3.32 7.15
C ILE A 111 35.89 -3.03 7.46
N ASP A 112 35.51 -3.04 8.74
CA ASP A 112 34.14 -2.75 9.15
C ASP A 112 34.06 -1.37 9.82
N VAL A 113 33.13 -0.55 9.35
CA VAL A 113 32.84 0.77 9.90
C VAL A 113 31.59 0.66 10.75
N LYS A 114 31.67 1.08 12.02
CA LYS A 114 30.61 0.93 13.01
C LYS A 114 30.26 2.26 13.64
N GLU A 115 28.98 2.57 13.71
CA GLU A 115 28.44 3.71 14.45
C GLU A 115 27.31 3.23 15.37
N GLY A 116 27.54 3.29 16.68
CA GLY A 116 26.59 2.77 17.68
C GLY A 116 26.32 1.27 17.52
N LEU A 117 25.09 0.91 17.14
CA LEU A 117 24.67 -0.49 16.92
C LEU A 117 24.74 -0.94 15.45
N VAL A 118 25.04 -0.02 14.52
CA VAL A 118 25.09 -0.30 13.08
C VAL A 118 26.54 -0.54 12.66
N SER A 119 26.78 -1.59 11.89
CA SER A 119 28.08 -1.89 11.28
C SER A 119 27.90 -2.13 9.78
N ALA A 120 28.80 -1.57 8.98
CA ALA A 120 28.85 -1.75 7.54
C ALA A 120 30.26 -2.19 7.14
N SER A 121 30.37 -3.17 6.25
CA SER A 121 31.66 -3.62 5.72
C SER A 121 32.05 -2.77 4.52
N TYR A 122 33.25 -2.20 4.57
CA TYR A 122 33.84 -1.47 3.45
C TYR A 122 34.30 -2.45 2.38
N ASP A 123 34.03 -2.13 1.11
CA ASP A 123 34.48 -2.93 -0.02
C ASP A 123 35.98 -2.75 -0.23
N ILE A 124 36.76 -3.74 0.21
CA ILE A 124 38.22 -3.76 0.08
C ILE A 124 38.69 -3.76 -1.39
N GLY A 125 37.83 -4.13 -2.35
CA GLY A 125 38.11 -4.07 -3.78
C GLY A 125 38.32 -2.63 -4.27
N LEU A 126 37.73 -1.63 -3.61
CA LEU A 126 37.95 -0.21 -3.92
C LEU A 126 39.41 0.23 -3.68
N LEU A 127 40.15 -0.51 -2.85
CA LEU A 127 41.56 -0.25 -2.56
C LEU A 127 42.51 -0.76 -3.67
N LEU A 128 42.01 -1.49 -4.66
CA LEU A 128 42.79 -1.93 -5.83
C LEU A 128 43.11 -0.78 -6.77
N SER A 129 42.31 0.29 -6.74
CA SER A 129 42.48 1.43 -7.63
C SER A 129 43.82 2.15 -7.35
N THR A 130 44.51 2.58 -8.41
CA THR A 130 45.75 3.34 -8.28
C THR A 130 45.54 4.73 -7.69
N GLU A 131 44.33 5.28 -7.78
CA GLU A 131 43.97 6.58 -7.18
C GLU A 131 43.76 6.46 -5.66
N SER A 132 43.45 5.26 -5.18
CA SER A 132 43.19 4.97 -3.76
C SER A 132 44.44 4.61 -2.97
N ARG A 133 45.65 4.66 -3.54
CA ARG A 133 46.88 4.17 -2.88
C ARG A 133 48.12 5.01 -3.18
N SER A 134 49.05 5.05 -2.24
CA SER A 134 50.36 5.70 -2.41
C SER A 134 51.30 4.95 -3.37
N ASP A 135 52.29 5.66 -3.90
CA ASP A 135 53.36 5.08 -4.74
C ASP A 135 54.29 4.12 -3.97
N TYR A 136 54.19 4.10 -2.63
CA TYR A 136 54.96 3.23 -1.75
C TYR A 136 54.36 1.82 -1.58
N ILE A 137 53.22 1.57 -2.22
CA ILE A 137 52.60 0.24 -2.33
C ILE A 137 53.00 -0.39 -3.66
N ILE A 138 53.80 -1.47 -3.58
CA ILE A 138 54.40 -2.16 -4.73
C ILE A 138 53.37 -3.00 -5.47
N SER A 139 52.57 -3.76 -4.72
CA SER A 139 51.54 -4.62 -5.29
C SER A 139 50.34 -4.73 -4.35
N VAL A 140 49.16 -4.82 -4.95
CA VAL A 140 47.89 -5.09 -4.27
C VAL A 140 47.17 -6.12 -5.11
N ILE A 141 46.91 -7.30 -4.55
CA ILE A 141 46.22 -8.39 -5.24
C ILE A 141 45.13 -8.91 -4.33
N GLU A 142 43.89 -8.87 -4.82
CA GLU A 142 42.78 -9.51 -4.15
C GLU A 142 42.69 -10.99 -4.55
N THR A 143 42.68 -11.90 -3.58
CA THR A 143 42.47 -13.34 -3.80
C THR A 143 41.53 -13.88 -2.74
N ASN A 144 40.42 -14.50 -3.15
CA ASN A 144 39.39 -15.02 -2.23
C ASN A 144 38.91 -13.98 -1.19
N ASN A 145 38.69 -12.73 -1.61
CA ASN A 145 38.22 -11.64 -0.75
C ASN A 145 39.22 -11.28 0.39
N ILE A 146 40.51 -11.51 0.14
CA ILE A 146 41.64 -11.09 0.98
C ILE A 146 42.54 -10.21 0.11
N LEU A 147 42.84 -9.02 0.59
CA LEU A 147 43.73 -8.07 -0.08
C LEU A 147 45.16 -8.29 0.39
N ASN A 148 46.02 -8.80 -0.50
CA ASN A 148 47.45 -8.98 -0.23
C ASN A 148 48.21 -7.75 -0.71
N VAL A 149 48.97 -7.11 0.19
CA VAL A 149 49.63 -5.83 -0.05
C VAL A 149 51.12 -5.97 0.24
N ILE A 150 51.96 -5.52 -0.70
CA ILE A 150 53.42 -5.45 -0.52
C ILE A 150 53.84 -3.99 -0.53
N THR A 151 54.62 -3.59 0.47
CA THR A 151 55.04 -2.18 0.70
C THR A 151 56.55 -1.99 0.55
N LYS A 152 56.98 -0.78 0.17
CA LYS A 152 58.39 -0.42 -0.06
C LYS A 152 59.06 0.33 1.10
N GLY A 153 58.35 0.51 2.23
CA GLY A 153 58.75 1.41 3.31
C GLY A 153 58.53 2.89 2.96
N GLU A 154 58.77 3.78 3.94
CA GLU A 154 58.44 5.23 3.99
C GLU A 154 57.03 5.57 4.50
N ASP A 155 56.02 5.69 3.61
CA ASP A 155 54.63 6.05 3.98
C ASP A 155 53.60 5.33 3.07
N PRO A 156 53.51 3.98 3.13
CA PRO A 156 52.51 3.22 2.37
C PRO A 156 51.11 3.40 2.95
N TYR A 157 50.25 4.15 2.24
CA TYR A 157 48.86 4.37 2.66
C TYR A 157 47.81 4.08 1.56
N PHE A 158 46.59 3.80 2.03
CA PHE A 158 45.35 3.76 1.26
C PHE A 158 44.42 4.93 1.62
N LEU A 159 43.78 5.52 0.62
CA LEU A 159 42.69 6.49 0.76
C LEU A 159 41.36 5.75 0.66
N MET A 160 40.56 5.82 1.73
CA MET A 160 39.27 5.12 1.79
C MET A 160 38.08 5.99 1.36
N GLY A 161 38.28 7.30 1.23
CA GLY A 161 37.23 8.26 0.90
C GLY A 161 36.25 8.48 2.06
N ASP A 162 35.05 8.96 1.74
CA ASP A 162 33.93 9.13 2.67
C ASP A 162 33.39 7.76 3.10
N VAL A 163 33.53 7.44 4.39
CA VAL A 163 33.00 6.19 4.96
C VAL A 163 31.70 6.38 5.74
N ARG A 164 31.22 7.62 5.90
CA ARG A 164 29.95 7.89 6.58
C ARG A 164 28.78 7.53 5.71
N ASP A 165 28.88 7.79 4.41
CA ASP A 165 27.84 7.42 3.45
C ASP A 165 27.51 5.92 3.53
N LEU A 166 28.52 5.07 3.75
CA LEU A 166 28.36 3.63 3.93
C LEU A 166 27.49 3.29 5.16
N VAL A 167 27.75 3.93 6.30
CA VAL A 167 26.98 3.70 7.53
C VAL A 167 25.60 4.35 7.44
N TYR A 168 25.49 5.51 6.81
CA TYR A 168 24.24 6.21 6.57
C TYR A 168 23.29 5.36 5.71
N GLU A 169 23.78 4.74 4.64
CA GLU A 169 22.99 3.87 3.77
C GLU A 169 22.42 2.66 4.53
N VAL A 170 23.26 1.95 5.30
CA VAL A 170 22.82 0.80 6.12
C VAL A 170 21.81 1.23 7.19
N LYS A 171 22.04 2.36 7.85
CA LYS A 171 21.14 2.93 8.87
C LYS A 171 19.81 3.35 8.28
N HIS A 172 19.83 3.98 7.10
CA HIS A 172 18.64 4.38 6.37
C HIS A 172 17.84 3.17 5.89
N ASP A 173 18.50 2.12 5.39
CA ASP A 173 17.81 0.89 4.98
C ASP A 173 17.18 0.17 6.17
N LEU A 174 17.91 0.04 7.29
CA LEU A 174 17.40 -0.57 8.51
C LEU A 174 16.18 0.18 9.08
N LEU A 175 16.22 1.51 9.10
CA LEU A 175 15.08 2.35 9.45
C LEU A 175 13.89 2.12 8.51
N ASN A 176 14.13 2.12 7.20
CA ASN A 176 13.10 1.85 6.20
C ASN A 176 12.46 0.47 6.41
N GLN A 177 13.25 -0.57 6.70
CA GLN A 177 12.75 -1.90 7.00
C GLN A 177 11.88 -1.90 8.26
N ILE A 178 12.33 -1.25 9.34
CA ILE A 178 11.54 -1.11 10.57
C ILE A 178 10.22 -0.40 10.29
N TYR A 179 10.21 0.71 9.55
CA TYR A 179 8.98 1.43 9.21
C TYR A 179 8.04 0.62 8.35
N ARG A 180 8.57 -0.15 7.39
CA ARG A 180 7.77 -1.03 6.52
C ARG A 180 7.02 -2.10 7.32
N ILE A 181 7.50 -2.49 8.50
CA ILE A 181 6.86 -3.49 9.35
C ILE A 181 6.02 -2.84 10.45
N ALA A 182 6.60 -1.90 11.20
CA ALA A 182 5.98 -1.31 12.38
C ALA A 182 4.72 -0.51 12.06
N LEU A 183 4.71 0.23 10.94
CA LEU A 183 3.58 1.07 10.57
C LEU A 183 2.33 0.24 10.20
N PRO A 184 2.41 -0.79 9.32
CA PRO A 184 1.29 -1.71 9.10
C PRO A 184 0.84 -2.44 10.37
N SER A 185 1.76 -2.89 11.22
CA SER A 185 1.41 -3.55 12.48
C SER A 185 0.63 -2.64 13.42
N GLY A 186 1.06 -1.39 13.58
CA GLY A 186 0.35 -0.38 14.37
C GLY A 186 -1.04 -0.08 13.82
N ALA A 187 -1.16 0.09 12.49
CA ALA A 187 -2.43 0.29 11.82
C ALA A 187 -3.38 -0.91 11.98
N PHE A 188 -2.85 -2.13 11.94
CA PHE A 188 -3.62 -3.36 12.15
C PHE A 188 -4.14 -3.46 13.58
N ILE A 189 -3.32 -3.19 14.60
CA ILE A 189 -3.75 -3.17 16.00
C ILE A 189 -4.87 -2.14 16.20
N LEU A 190 -4.68 -0.93 15.65
CA LEU A 190 -5.69 0.12 15.69
C LEU A 190 -7.01 -0.33 15.05
N PHE A 191 -6.94 -0.93 13.87
CA PHE A 191 -8.10 -1.52 13.18
C PHE A 191 -8.81 -2.56 14.05
N VAL A 192 -8.07 -3.49 14.67
CA VAL A 192 -8.63 -4.53 15.55
C VAL A 192 -9.34 -3.91 16.76
N LEU A 193 -8.73 -2.90 17.39
CA LEU A 193 -9.36 -2.17 18.51
C LEU A 193 -10.66 -1.48 18.10
N ILE A 194 -10.67 -0.81 16.93
CA ILE A 194 -11.86 -0.18 16.37
C ILE A 194 -12.93 -1.23 16.07
N LEU A 195 -12.55 -2.32 15.42
CA LEU A 195 -13.44 -3.42 15.05
C LEU A 195 -14.08 -4.05 16.30
N MET A 196 -13.30 -4.34 17.34
CA MET A 196 -13.82 -4.86 18.60
C MET A 196 -14.84 -3.92 19.24
N ARG A 197 -14.59 -2.60 19.21
CA ARG A 197 -15.53 -1.60 19.75
C ARG A 197 -16.82 -1.52 18.93
N ILE A 198 -16.71 -1.58 17.61
CA ILE A 198 -17.85 -1.62 16.68
C ILE A 198 -18.69 -2.88 16.92
N LEU A 199 -18.06 -4.06 16.95
CA LEU A 199 -18.74 -5.34 17.21
C LEU A 199 -19.45 -5.32 18.56
N LYS A 200 -18.81 -4.78 19.61
CA LYS A 200 -19.43 -4.57 20.92
C LYS A 200 -20.65 -3.63 20.87
N SER A 201 -20.58 -2.56 20.06
CA SER A 201 -21.70 -1.62 19.88
C SER A 201 -22.89 -2.23 19.14
N ILE A 202 -22.64 -3.12 18.18
CA ILE A 202 -23.70 -3.83 17.45
C ILE A 202 -24.33 -4.89 18.35
N GLY A 203 -23.51 -5.61 19.12
CA GLY A 203 -23.93 -6.71 19.97
C GLY A 203 -24.10 -8.02 19.18
N TYR A 204 -23.56 -9.11 19.72
CA TYR A 204 -23.55 -10.42 19.07
C TYR A 204 -24.94 -10.95 18.71
N SER A 205 -25.95 -10.75 19.58
CA SER A 205 -27.33 -11.22 19.30
C SER A 205 -27.91 -10.55 18.06
N TYR A 206 -27.68 -9.24 17.86
CA TYR A 206 -28.18 -8.53 16.68
C TYR A 206 -27.52 -9.04 15.39
N LEU A 207 -26.19 -9.26 15.39
CA LEU A 207 -25.50 -9.83 14.24
C LEU A 207 -26.05 -11.21 13.88
N LYS A 208 -26.24 -12.07 14.88
CA LYS A 208 -26.80 -13.41 14.70
C LYS A 208 -28.22 -13.34 14.13
N GLU A 209 -29.07 -12.44 14.63
CA GLU A 209 -30.42 -12.21 14.12
C GLU A 209 -30.41 -11.68 12.69
N PHE A 210 -29.56 -10.70 12.38
CA PHE A 210 -29.44 -10.12 11.04
C PHE A 210 -29.04 -11.17 10.00
N ILE A 211 -28.03 -12.00 10.30
CA ILE A 211 -27.60 -13.10 9.43
C ILE A 211 -28.72 -14.15 9.32
N LYS A 212 -29.34 -14.52 10.45
CA LYS A 212 -30.47 -15.47 10.47
C LYS A 212 -31.62 -14.98 9.59
N ASP A 213 -31.94 -13.69 9.62
CA ASP A 213 -32.98 -13.09 8.79
C ASP A 213 -32.67 -13.25 7.30
N ILE A 214 -31.44 -12.95 6.88
CA ILE A 214 -31.01 -13.10 5.49
C ILE A 214 -31.09 -14.58 5.04
N VAL A 215 -30.53 -15.49 5.83
CA VAL A 215 -30.45 -16.92 5.48
C VAL A 215 -31.83 -17.59 5.49
N SER A 216 -32.68 -17.25 6.48
CA SER A 216 -34.04 -17.78 6.57
C SER A 216 -34.96 -17.23 5.47
N SER A 217 -34.70 -16.01 4.99
CA SER A 217 -35.50 -15.37 3.95
C SER A 217 -34.93 -15.52 2.53
N ARG A 218 -33.91 -16.36 2.29
CA ARG A 218 -33.25 -16.52 0.97
C ARG A 218 -34.21 -16.72 -0.20
N THR A 219 -35.23 -17.57 -0.04
CA THR A 219 -36.21 -17.84 -1.10
C THR A 219 -37.08 -16.62 -1.40
N LEU A 220 -37.45 -15.87 -0.36
CA LEU A 220 -38.19 -14.62 -0.50
C LEU A 220 -37.33 -13.55 -1.17
N ILE A 221 -36.06 -13.44 -0.75
CA ILE A 221 -35.09 -12.52 -1.32
C ILE A 221 -34.95 -12.74 -2.83
N LEU A 222 -34.73 -13.99 -3.27
CA LEU A 222 -34.58 -14.31 -4.68
C LEU A 222 -35.87 -14.04 -5.49
N LYS A 223 -37.04 -14.35 -4.92
CA LYS A 223 -38.34 -14.05 -5.55
C LYS A 223 -38.55 -12.54 -5.72
N LEU A 224 -38.28 -11.75 -4.67
CA LEU A 224 -38.39 -10.29 -4.74
C LEU A 224 -37.36 -9.69 -5.68
N ALA A 225 -36.12 -10.20 -5.71
CA ALA A 225 -35.09 -9.72 -6.62
C ALA A 225 -35.46 -9.97 -8.09
N LYS A 226 -35.99 -11.16 -8.41
CA LYS A 226 -36.51 -11.47 -9.75
C LYS A 226 -37.69 -10.56 -10.12
N ASN A 227 -38.60 -10.31 -9.18
CA ASN A 227 -39.73 -9.41 -9.42
C ASN A 227 -39.28 -7.97 -9.64
N ASP A 228 -38.31 -7.49 -8.87
CA ASP A 228 -37.74 -6.15 -8.98
C ASP A 228 -37.02 -5.94 -10.31
N PHE A 229 -36.23 -6.94 -10.74
CA PHE A 229 -35.62 -6.98 -12.06
C PHE A 229 -36.67 -6.87 -13.17
N ASN A 230 -37.70 -7.71 -13.15
CA ASN A 230 -38.75 -7.69 -14.15
C ASN A 230 -39.55 -6.39 -14.14
N ALA A 231 -39.80 -5.81 -12.96
CA ALA A 231 -40.56 -4.57 -12.83
C ALA A 231 -39.87 -3.38 -13.51
N ARG A 232 -38.54 -3.32 -13.45
CA ARG A 232 -37.75 -2.23 -14.07
C ARG A 232 -37.87 -2.15 -15.59
N TYR A 233 -38.07 -3.29 -16.25
CA TYR A 233 -38.11 -3.37 -17.71
C TYR A 233 -39.53 -3.57 -18.27
N LYS A 234 -40.54 -3.64 -17.41
CA LYS A 234 -41.95 -3.72 -17.82
C LYS A 234 -42.44 -2.37 -18.33
N GLY A 235 -43.22 -2.38 -19.40
CA GLY A 235 -43.88 -1.17 -19.96
C GLY A 235 -42.98 -0.27 -20.80
N SER A 236 -41.69 -0.60 -20.98
CA SER A 236 -40.80 0.09 -21.93
C SER A 236 -40.80 -0.59 -23.29
N PHE A 237 -40.80 0.18 -24.38
CA PHE A 237 -40.81 -0.34 -25.75
C PHE A 237 -39.64 -1.31 -26.03
N PHE A 238 -38.42 -0.93 -25.63
CA PHE A 238 -37.23 -1.78 -25.78
C PHE A 238 -36.96 -2.69 -24.56
N GLY A 239 -37.72 -2.53 -23.47
CA GLY A 239 -37.66 -3.39 -22.28
C GLY A 239 -36.24 -3.61 -21.76
N ILE A 240 -35.87 -4.88 -21.59
CA ILE A 240 -34.56 -5.33 -21.06
C ILE A 240 -33.38 -4.89 -21.94
N ALA A 241 -33.59 -4.63 -23.23
CA ALA A 241 -32.51 -4.24 -24.13
C ALA A 241 -31.87 -2.92 -23.69
N TRP A 242 -32.62 -2.01 -23.05
CA TRP A 242 -32.07 -0.77 -22.51
C TRP A 242 -30.98 -0.97 -21.46
N ALA A 243 -31.09 -2.04 -20.66
CA ALA A 243 -30.08 -2.41 -19.66
C ALA A 243 -28.71 -2.68 -20.28
N VAL A 244 -28.71 -3.09 -21.56
CA VAL A 244 -27.50 -3.44 -22.31
C VAL A 244 -27.08 -2.30 -23.24
N ILE A 245 -28.04 -1.69 -23.94
CA ILE A 245 -27.81 -0.61 -24.90
C ILE A 245 -27.17 0.60 -24.23
N SER A 246 -27.68 1.04 -23.08
CA SER A 246 -27.18 2.26 -22.43
C SER A 246 -25.71 2.16 -21.98
N PRO A 247 -25.29 1.10 -21.27
CA PRO A 247 -23.87 0.95 -20.93
C PRO A 247 -22.98 0.68 -22.15
N LEU A 248 -23.46 -0.06 -23.17
CA LEU A 248 -22.69 -0.25 -24.41
C LEU A 248 -22.47 1.06 -25.17
N LEU A 249 -23.49 1.92 -25.27
CA LEU A 249 -23.34 3.26 -25.84
C LEU A 249 -22.35 4.10 -25.03
N THR A 250 -22.40 4.01 -23.71
CA THR A 250 -21.42 4.67 -22.84
C THR A 250 -20.00 4.21 -23.17
N VAL A 251 -19.78 2.89 -23.31
CA VAL A 251 -18.48 2.33 -23.70
C VAL A 251 -18.05 2.82 -25.08
N LEU A 252 -18.96 2.82 -26.05
CA LEU A 252 -18.70 3.27 -27.41
C LEU A 252 -18.32 4.75 -27.46
N ILE A 253 -19.00 5.61 -26.70
CA ILE A 253 -18.69 7.04 -26.61
C ILE A 253 -17.29 7.25 -26.02
N TYR A 254 -16.97 6.58 -24.91
CA TYR A 254 -15.64 6.71 -24.32
C TYR A 254 -14.54 6.21 -25.26
N TRP A 255 -14.74 5.06 -25.90
CA TRP A 255 -13.82 4.58 -26.91
C TRP A 255 -13.64 5.58 -28.06
N PHE A 256 -14.73 6.11 -28.60
CA PHE A 256 -14.68 7.09 -29.68
C PHE A 256 -13.91 8.35 -29.26
N VAL A 257 -14.23 8.92 -28.10
CA VAL A 257 -13.59 10.14 -27.59
C VAL A 257 -12.09 9.92 -27.36
N PHE A 258 -11.69 8.85 -26.68
CA PHE A 258 -10.29 8.63 -26.31
C PHE A 258 -9.44 8.05 -27.45
N GLN A 259 -9.96 7.07 -28.19
CA GLN A 259 -9.21 6.41 -29.25
C GLN A 259 -9.24 7.21 -30.57
N VAL A 260 -10.40 7.74 -30.95
CA VAL A 260 -10.57 8.44 -32.25
C VAL A 260 -10.38 9.95 -32.09
N GLY A 261 -11.00 10.55 -31.08
CA GLY A 261 -10.95 11.99 -30.82
C GLY A 261 -9.57 12.45 -30.35
N PHE A 262 -9.12 11.96 -29.20
CA PHE A 262 -7.82 12.33 -28.63
C PHE A 262 -6.64 11.57 -29.23
N LYS A 263 -6.88 10.50 -30.00
CA LYS A 263 -5.83 9.62 -30.54
C LYS A 263 -4.84 9.19 -29.45
N SER A 264 -5.39 8.91 -28.27
CA SER A 264 -4.61 8.53 -27.09
C SER A 264 -3.74 7.33 -27.45
N SER A 265 -2.46 7.38 -27.08
CA SER A 265 -1.57 6.24 -27.24
C SER A 265 -2.07 5.05 -26.41
N ASN A 266 -1.66 3.84 -26.78
CA ASN A 266 -1.90 2.66 -25.97
C ASN A 266 -1.41 2.90 -24.54
N ILE A 267 -2.16 2.37 -23.57
CA ILE A 267 -1.79 2.45 -22.16
C ILE A 267 -0.95 1.21 -21.88
N GLU A 268 0.34 1.37 -21.62
CA GLU A 268 1.25 0.24 -21.36
C GLU A 268 1.20 -0.79 -22.50
N ASP A 269 1.22 -0.31 -23.76
CA ASP A 269 1.08 -1.10 -24.99
C ASP A 269 -0.25 -1.85 -25.17
N ILE A 270 -1.22 -1.65 -24.27
CA ILE A 270 -2.56 -2.23 -24.35
C ILE A 270 -3.51 -1.24 -25.04
N PRO A 271 -4.30 -1.69 -26.04
CA PRO A 271 -5.36 -0.87 -26.62
C PRO A 271 -6.31 -0.32 -25.56
N PHE A 272 -6.64 0.98 -25.65
CA PHE A 272 -7.46 1.67 -24.63
C PHE A 272 -8.76 0.92 -24.31
N ILE A 273 -9.46 0.40 -25.32
CA ILE A 273 -10.71 -0.33 -25.14
C ILE A 273 -10.55 -1.57 -24.23
N LEU A 274 -9.45 -2.32 -24.40
CA LEU A 274 -9.15 -3.48 -23.58
C LEU A 274 -8.83 -3.02 -22.17
N TRP A 275 -8.08 -1.94 -21.99
CA TRP A 275 -7.77 -1.42 -20.66
C TRP A 275 -9.00 -0.83 -19.92
N PHE A 276 -9.92 -0.24 -20.66
CA PHE A 276 -11.12 0.44 -20.17
C PHE A 276 -12.24 -0.51 -19.73
N ILE A 277 -12.52 -1.56 -20.51
CA ILE A 277 -13.65 -2.49 -20.25
C ILE A 277 -13.62 -3.10 -18.83
N PRO A 278 -12.51 -3.69 -18.35
CA PRO A 278 -12.44 -4.23 -17.00
C PRO A 278 -12.62 -3.15 -15.91
N GLY A 279 -12.26 -1.91 -16.18
CA GLY A 279 -12.40 -0.81 -15.23
C GLY A 279 -13.83 -0.27 -15.13
N ILE A 280 -14.55 -0.19 -16.25
CA ILE A 280 -15.91 0.40 -16.27
C ILE A 280 -16.98 -0.59 -15.77
N ILE A 281 -16.81 -1.89 -15.98
CA ILE A 281 -17.79 -2.92 -15.57
C ILE A 281 -18.11 -2.89 -14.06
N PRO A 282 -17.14 -2.93 -13.13
CA PRO A 282 -17.45 -2.84 -11.71
C PRO A 282 -18.05 -1.49 -11.33
N TRP A 283 -17.65 -0.41 -12.03
CA TRP A 283 -18.22 0.92 -11.82
C TRP A 283 -19.70 1.01 -12.21
N PHE A 284 -20.12 0.38 -13.32
CA PHE A 284 -21.53 0.33 -13.70
C PHE A 284 -22.39 -0.30 -12.59
N TYR A 285 -21.97 -1.43 -12.04
CA TYR A 285 -22.69 -2.05 -10.92
C TYR A 285 -22.70 -1.15 -9.68
N PHE A 286 -21.55 -0.61 -9.29
CA PHE A 286 -21.41 0.21 -8.09
C PHE A 286 -22.28 1.47 -8.15
N SER A 287 -22.25 2.18 -9.28
CA SER A 287 -23.01 3.41 -9.49
C SER A 287 -24.51 3.15 -9.57
N GLU A 288 -24.94 2.12 -10.30
CA GLU A 288 -26.36 1.75 -10.37
C GLU A 288 -26.88 1.27 -9.01
N ALA A 289 -26.10 0.46 -8.28
CA ALA A 289 -26.46 -0.01 -6.95
C ALA A 289 -26.60 1.14 -5.95
N LEU A 290 -25.68 2.10 -5.93
CA LEU A 290 -25.82 3.26 -5.04
C LEU A 290 -27.04 4.12 -5.38
N GLY A 291 -27.34 4.30 -6.67
CA GLY A 291 -28.53 5.03 -7.11
C GLY A 291 -29.83 4.35 -6.69
N VAL A 292 -29.98 3.05 -6.95
CA VAL A 292 -31.24 2.31 -6.75
C VAL A 292 -31.43 1.82 -5.31
N VAL A 293 -30.38 1.35 -4.65
CA VAL A 293 -30.51 0.74 -3.32
C VAL A 293 -30.73 1.81 -2.25
N THR A 294 -30.22 3.03 -2.45
CA THR A 294 -30.41 4.13 -1.48
C THR A 294 -31.88 4.50 -1.30
N SER A 295 -32.70 4.43 -2.35
CA SER A 295 -34.13 4.69 -2.26
C SER A 295 -34.97 3.48 -1.84
N CYS A 296 -34.36 2.32 -1.55
CA CYS A 296 -35.10 1.06 -1.45
C CYS A 296 -36.19 1.07 -0.37
N PHE A 297 -35.98 1.73 0.77
CA PHE A 297 -36.98 1.78 1.84
C PHE A 297 -38.16 2.71 1.52
N LEU A 298 -37.94 3.74 0.71
CA LEU A 298 -39.01 4.62 0.23
C LEU A 298 -39.87 3.89 -0.80
N GLU A 299 -39.24 3.21 -1.76
CA GLU A 299 -39.91 2.44 -2.80
C GLU A 299 -40.73 1.28 -2.21
N TYR A 300 -40.18 0.59 -1.21
CA TYR A 300 -40.86 -0.50 -0.51
C TYR A 300 -41.59 -0.04 0.77
N SER A 301 -41.94 1.25 0.89
CA SER A 301 -42.64 1.79 2.06
C SER A 301 -43.91 0.99 2.42
N TYR A 302 -44.64 0.50 1.42
CA TYR A 302 -45.82 -0.36 1.59
C TYR A 302 -45.54 -1.73 2.25
N LEU A 303 -44.32 -2.26 2.12
CA LEU A 303 -43.87 -3.45 2.85
C LEU A 303 -43.34 -3.07 4.24
N VAL A 304 -42.67 -1.91 4.34
CA VAL A 304 -42.07 -1.45 5.59
C VAL A 304 -43.12 -1.16 6.67
N LYS A 305 -44.30 -0.65 6.27
CA LYS A 305 -45.41 -0.39 7.20
C LYS A 305 -46.11 -1.66 7.73
N LYS A 306 -45.82 -2.85 7.17
CA LYS A 306 -46.44 -4.11 7.64
C LYS A 306 -45.68 -4.68 8.83
N MET A 307 -46.38 -4.89 9.95
CA MET A 307 -45.82 -5.35 11.24
C MET A 307 -44.96 -6.64 11.21
N VAL A 308 -45.07 -7.49 10.17
CA VAL A 308 -44.40 -8.81 10.13
C VAL A 308 -43.27 -8.88 9.08
N PHE A 309 -43.06 -7.84 8.26
CA PHE A 309 -42.08 -7.91 7.18
C PHE A 309 -40.65 -7.61 7.65
N LYS A 310 -39.71 -8.49 7.29
CA LYS A 310 -38.29 -8.34 7.63
C LYS A 310 -37.60 -7.33 6.73
N ILE A 311 -37.76 -6.04 7.02
CA ILE A 311 -37.23 -4.94 6.19
C ILE A 311 -35.70 -4.98 5.98
N SER A 312 -34.94 -5.65 6.86
CA SER A 312 -33.49 -5.82 6.73
C SER A 312 -33.05 -6.49 5.41
N ILE A 313 -33.95 -7.21 4.73
CA ILE A 313 -33.62 -7.92 3.49
C ILE A 313 -33.71 -7.06 2.23
N LEU A 314 -34.38 -5.88 2.30
CA LEU A 314 -34.70 -5.05 1.13
C LEU A 314 -33.45 -4.54 0.38
N PRO A 315 -32.39 -4.05 1.05
CA PRO A 315 -31.19 -3.64 0.34
C PRO A 315 -30.55 -4.79 -0.46
N ILE A 316 -30.55 -6.00 0.10
CA ILE A 316 -30.01 -7.20 -0.55
C ILE A 316 -30.86 -7.60 -1.76
N VAL A 317 -32.19 -7.50 -1.65
CA VAL A 317 -33.11 -7.74 -2.77
C VAL A 317 -32.75 -6.87 -3.96
N LYS A 318 -32.58 -5.56 -3.76
CA LYS A 318 -32.20 -4.61 -4.81
C LYS A 318 -30.79 -4.91 -5.35
N LEU A 319 -29.82 -5.20 -4.50
CA LEU A 319 -28.46 -5.56 -4.96
C LEU A 319 -28.43 -6.82 -5.84
N LEU A 320 -29.15 -7.87 -5.45
CA LEU A 320 -29.20 -9.12 -6.21
C LEU A 320 -29.89 -8.96 -7.57
N SER A 321 -30.91 -8.11 -7.64
CA SER A 321 -31.60 -7.82 -8.90
C SER A 321 -30.73 -7.11 -9.95
N LEU A 322 -29.61 -6.49 -9.53
CA LEU A 322 -28.64 -5.84 -10.41
C LEU A 322 -27.57 -6.79 -10.95
N ILE A 323 -27.32 -7.91 -10.26
CA ILE A 323 -26.23 -8.83 -10.60
C ILE A 323 -26.42 -9.41 -12.00
N THR A 324 -27.65 -9.68 -12.44
CA THR A 324 -27.92 -10.31 -13.73
C THR A 324 -27.33 -9.54 -14.91
N ILE A 325 -27.53 -8.22 -14.97
CA ILE A 325 -27.01 -7.37 -16.05
C ILE A 325 -25.50 -7.22 -15.94
N ASN A 326 -24.99 -7.03 -14.73
CA ASN A 326 -23.55 -6.86 -14.56
C ASN A 326 -22.76 -8.14 -14.87
N LEU A 327 -23.29 -9.31 -14.50
CA LEU A 327 -22.68 -10.60 -14.86
C LEU A 327 -22.71 -10.83 -16.37
N LEU A 328 -23.77 -10.39 -17.06
CA LEU A 328 -23.79 -10.37 -18.52
C LEU A 328 -22.64 -9.53 -19.08
N PHE A 329 -22.36 -8.34 -18.53
CA PHE A 329 -21.22 -7.52 -18.95
C PHE A 329 -19.87 -8.17 -18.67
N VAL A 330 -19.72 -8.89 -17.56
CA VAL A 330 -18.51 -9.69 -17.30
C VAL A 330 -18.33 -10.78 -18.36
N VAL A 331 -19.40 -11.50 -18.72
CA VAL A 331 -19.35 -12.51 -19.79
C VAL A 331 -19.03 -11.88 -21.14
N LEU A 332 -19.63 -10.73 -21.46
CA LEU A 332 -19.32 -9.98 -22.69
C LEU A 332 -17.85 -9.55 -22.74
N ALA A 333 -17.27 -9.15 -21.60
CA ALA A 333 -15.84 -8.86 -21.52
C ALA A 333 -14.99 -10.09 -21.85
N PHE A 334 -15.33 -11.28 -21.32
CA PHE A 334 -14.64 -12.52 -21.68
C PHE A 334 -14.70 -12.81 -23.18
N ILE A 335 -15.89 -12.68 -23.80
CA ILE A 335 -16.07 -12.87 -25.24
C ILE A 335 -15.21 -11.87 -26.03
N PHE A 336 -15.19 -10.61 -25.60
CA PHE A 336 -14.41 -9.57 -26.25
C PHE A 336 -12.89 -9.84 -26.16
N TYR A 337 -12.39 -10.24 -24.99
CA TYR A 337 -10.99 -10.60 -24.82
C TYR A 337 -10.59 -11.83 -25.63
N PHE A 338 -11.48 -12.83 -25.70
CA PHE A 338 -11.27 -14.01 -26.54
C PHE A 338 -11.14 -13.63 -28.02
N ALA A 339 -11.98 -12.70 -28.51
CA ALA A 339 -11.91 -12.22 -29.89
C ALA A 339 -10.59 -11.48 -30.22
N TYR A 340 -9.92 -10.91 -29.22
CA TYR A 340 -8.59 -10.28 -29.33
C TYR A 340 -7.42 -11.27 -29.17
N GLY A 341 -7.69 -12.58 -29.07
CA GLY A 341 -6.67 -13.62 -28.90
C GLY A 341 -6.19 -13.82 -27.46
N ASN A 342 -6.80 -13.14 -26.48
CA ASN A 342 -6.53 -13.37 -25.06
C ASN A 342 -7.43 -14.49 -24.52
N TYR A 343 -6.89 -15.71 -24.49
CA TYR A 343 -7.61 -16.88 -24.01
C TYR A 343 -7.71 -16.94 -22.47
N PHE A 344 -8.63 -17.78 -22.00
CA PHE A 344 -8.85 -18.01 -20.58
C PHE A 344 -7.57 -18.52 -19.88
N ASN A 345 -7.30 -17.96 -18.71
CA ASN A 345 -6.15 -18.23 -17.87
C ASN A 345 -6.62 -18.48 -16.42
N LEU A 346 -5.78 -19.13 -15.60
CA LEU A 346 -5.99 -19.32 -14.18
C LEU A 346 -6.27 -18.00 -13.44
N TYR A 347 -5.60 -16.90 -13.82
CA TYR A 347 -5.87 -15.58 -13.25
C TYR A 347 -7.32 -15.13 -13.44
N ASN A 348 -8.04 -15.61 -14.44
CA ASN A 348 -9.43 -15.21 -14.66
C ASN A 348 -10.37 -15.69 -13.54
N PHE A 349 -10.02 -16.72 -12.77
CA PHE A 349 -10.82 -17.17 -11.63
C PHE A 349 -10.91 -16.14 -10.50
N GLN A 350 -9.95 -15.21 -10.41
CA GLN A 350 -10.00 -14.15 -9.40
C GLN A 350 -11.13 -13.14 -9.63
N ILE A 351 -11.82 -13.21 -10.79
CA ILE A 351 -13.05 -12.44 -11.02
C ILE A 351 -14.08 -12.71 -9.92
N PHE A 352 -14.22 -13.95 -9.45
CA PHE A 352 -15.17 -14.29 -8.39
C PHE A 352 -14.82 -13.59 -7.07
N TYR A 353 -13.53 -13.49 -6.77
CA TYR A 353 -13.02 -12.80 -5.60
C TYR A 353 -13.28 -11.29 -5.67
N TYR A 354 -12.90 -10.63 -6.77
CA TYR A 354 -13.11 -9.18 -6.92
C TYR A 354 -14.59 -8.83 -7.08
N TYR A 355 -15.41 -9.73 -7.64
CA TYR A 355 -16.86 -9.57 -7.65
C TYR A 355 -17.44 -9.64 -6.24
N PHE A 356 -16.97 -10.57 -5.40
CA PHE A 356 -17.36 -10.62 -3.99
C PHE A 356 -16.94 -9.35 -3.23
N CYS A 357 -15.74 -8.84 -3.49
CA CYS A 357 -15.27 -7.56 -2.96
C CYS A 357 -16.22 -6.40 -3.34
N LEU A 358 -16.62 -6.34 -4.61
CA LEU A 358 -17.57 -5.35 -5.13
C LEU A 358 -18.93 -5.44 -4.41
N LEU A 359 -19.51 -6.63 -4.30
CA LEU A 359 -20.78 -6.84 -3.60
C LEU A 359 -20.68 -6.43 -2.12
N PHE A 360 -19.60 -6.81 -1.45
CA PHE A 360 -19.39 -6.55 -0.03
C PHE A 360 -19.26 -5.05 0.27
N LEU A 361 -18.42 -4.33 -0.48
CA LEU A 361 -18.25 -2.89 -0.34
C LEU A 361 -19.57 -2.16 -0.64
N THR A 362 -20.21 -2.51 -1.77
CA THR A 362 -21.46 -1.89 -2.20
C THR A 362 -22.57 -2.10 -1.17
N PHE A 363 -22.68 -3.30 -0.59
CA PHE A 363 -23.66 -3.58 0.46
C PHE A 363 -23.43 -2.73 1.71
N GLY A 364 -22.18 -2.57 2.15
CA GLY A 364 -21.86 -1.75 3.31
C GLY A 364 -22.26 -0.28 3.14
N ILE A 365 -21.91 0.31 1.99
CA ILE A 365 -22.24 1.70 1.67
C ILE A 365 -23.75 1.85 1.50
N THR A 366 -24.38 1.01 0.69
CA THR A 366 -25.83 1.12 0.40
C THR A 366 -26.70 0.86 1.63
N LEU A 367 -26.28 0.00 2.56
CA LEU A 367 -26.98 -0.18 3.83
C LEU A 367 -26.95 1.10 4.68
N PHE A 368 -25.81 1.79 4.71
CA PHE A 368 -25.71 3.10 5.37
C PHE A 368 -26.58 4.14 4.67
N THR A 369 -26.41 4.32 3.36
CA THR A 369 -27.08 5.40 2.62
C THR A 369 -28.59 5.21 2.58
N SER A 370 -29.08 3.99 2.37
CA SER A 370 -30.52 3.69 2.39
C SER A 370 -31.16 3.96 3.75
N SER A 371 -30.45 3.67 4.84
CA SER A 371 -30.92 3.97 6.19
C SER A 371 -31.07 5.47 6.44
N VAL A 372 -30.11 6.26 5.95
CA VAL A 372 -30.10 7.72 6.10
C VAL A 372 -31.17 8.36 5.22
N MET A 373 -31.36 7.88 4.00
CA MET A 373 -32.33 8.40 3.02
C MET A 373 -33.75 8.47 3.55
N VAL A 374 -34.15 7.55 4.44
CA VAL A 374 -35.48 7.57 5.09
C VAL A 374 -35.73 8.88 5.84
N PHE A 375 -34.69 9.45 6.47
CA PHE A 375 -34.80 10.70 7.25
C PHE A 375 -34.29 11.93 6.49
N PHE A 376 -33.34 11.73 5.56
CA PHE A 376 -32.74 12.77 4.77
C PHE A 376 -32.98 12.50 3.27
N LYS A 377 -34.08 13.07 2.75
CA LYS A 377 -34.56 12.80 1.39
C LYS A 377 -33.63 13.29 0.28
N ASP A 378 -32.70 14.20 0.58
CA ASP A 378 -31.72 14.70 -0.40
C ASP A 378 -30.51 13.78 -0.54
N MET A 379 -30.47 12.65 0.17
CA MET A 379 -29.36 11.68 0.07
C MET A 379 -29.16 11.17 -1.37
N SER A 380 -30.24 11.08 -2.17
CA SER A 380 -30.14 10.69 -3.59
C SER A 380 -29.33 11.70 -4.42
N GLN A 381 -29.50 13.00 -4.17
CA GLN A 381 -28.73 14.07 -4.83
C GLN A 381 -27.27 14.02 -4.42
N VAL A 382 -27.00 13.83 -3.12
CA VAL A 382 -25.63 13.66 -2.60
C VAL A 382 -24.94 12.49 -3.29
N ILE A 383 -25.63 11.35 -3.44
CA ILE A 383 -25.07 10.19 -4.15
C ILE A 383 -24.82 10.49 -5.63
N GLY A 384 -25.71 11.21 -6.30
CA GLY A 384 -25.49 11.64 -7.69
C GLY A 384 -24.16 12.39 -7.85
N ILE A 385 -23.91 13.37 -7.00
CA ILE A 385 -22.66 14.17 -7.00
C ILE A 385 -21.45 13.29 -6.65
N VAL A 386 -21.56 12.46 -5.62
CA VAL A 386 -20.48 11.56 -5.18
C VAL A 386 -20.11 10.56 -6.27
N LEU A 387 -21.08 10.01 -6.99
CA LEU A 387 -20.83 9.12 -8.12
C LEU A 387 -20.18 9.86 -9.29
N GLN A 388 -20.67 11.06 -9.63
CA GLN A 388 -20.08 11.85 -10.70
C GLN A 388 -18.60 12.17 -10.44
N PHE A 389 -18.26 12.61 -9.23
CA PHE A 389 -16.86 12.85 -8.85
C PHE A 389 -16.06 11.56 -8.66
N GLY A 390 -16.69 10.54 -8.07
CA GLY A 390 -16.08 9.24 -7.80
C GLY A 390 -15.62 8.50 -9.05
N PHE A 391 -16.32 8.70 -10.17
CA PHE A 391 -15.91 8.18 -11.48
C PHE A 391 -14.52 8.67 -11.88
N TRP A 392 -14.25 9.97 -11.69
CA TRP A 392 -12.95 10.58 -12.03
C TRP A 392 -11.88 10.32 -10.99
N LEU A 393 -12.25 10.19 -9.70
CA LEU A 393 -11.34 9.76 -8.64
C LEU A 393 -10.87 8.31 -8.79
N THR A 394 -11.57 7.51 -9.58
CA THR A 394 -11.18 6.13 -9.87
C THR A 394 -10.51 6.12 -11.24
N PRO A 395 -9.33 5.51 -11.42
CA PRO A 395 -8.61 5.52 -12.69
C PRO A 395 -9.28 4.57 -13.70
N ILE A 396 -10.48 4.91 -14.16
CA ILE A 396 -11.28 4.11 -15.09
C ILE A 396 -10.91 4.43 -16.53
N VAL A 397 -10.83 5.73 -16.86
CA VAL A 397 -10.52 6.25 -18.20
C VAL A 397 -9.09 6.80 -18.34
N TRP A 398 -8.36 6.92 -17.25
CA TRP A 398 -7.03 7.53 -17.20
C TRP A 398 -6.08 6.69 -16.33
N ASN A 399 -4.79 6.64 -16.68
CA ASN A 399 -3.79 5.82 -15.97
C ASN A 399 -3.23 6.57 -14.74
N MET A 400 -3.18 5.89 -13.59
CA MET A 400 -2.63 6.40 -12.32
C MET A 400 -1.12 6.76 -12.41
N ASN A 401 -0.38 6.19 -13.35
CA ASN A 401 1.08 6.39 -13.51
C ASN A 401 1.45 7.82 -13.93
N ILE A 402 0.49 8.62 -14.40
CA ILE A 402 0.73 10.04 -14.71
C ILE A 402 0.89 10.90 -13.45
N LEU A 403 0.55 10.37 -12.27
CA LEU A 403 0.59 11.10 -11.01
C LEU A 403 1.91 10.85 -10.25
N SER A 404 2.31 11.83 -9.43
CA SER A 404 3.45 11.65 -8.54
C SER A 404 3.20 10.52 -7.52
N PRO A 405 4.25 9.86 -6.99
CA PRO A 405 4.09 8.74 -6.06
C PRO A 405 3.25 9.06 -4.83
N THR A 406 3.34 10.29 -4.31
CA THR A 406 2.57 10.75 -3.14
C THR A 406 1.08 10.89 -3.46
N ILE A 407 0.74 11.47 -4.62
CA ILE A 407 -0.66 11.65 -5.02
C ILE A 407 -1.27 10.28 -5.37
N SER A 408 -0.53 9.41 -6.06
CA SER A 408 -0.96 8.04 -6.35
C SER A 408 -1.32 7.26 -5.07
N LYS A 409 -0.51 7.38 -4.01
CA LYS A 409 -0.82 6.79 -2.69
C LYS A 409 -2.12 7.31 -2.09
N PHE A 410 -2.42 8.61 -2.24
CA PHE A 410 -3.68 9.19 -1.75
C PHE A 410 -4.89 8.64 -2.51
N PHE A 411 -4.81 8.54 -3.84
CA PHE A 411 -5.89 7.96 -4.63
C PHE A 411 -6.17 6.52 -4.25
N LYS A 412 -5.14 5.70 -4.02
CA LYS A 412 -5.25 4.29 -3.57
C LYS A 412 -6.00 4.11 -2.24
N LEU A 413 -6.30 5.19 -1.50
CA LEU A 413 -7.20 5.14 -0.35
C LEU A 413 -8.65 4.83 -0.74
N ASN A 414 -9.08 5.17 -1.97
CA ASN A 414 -10.40 4.83 -2.46
C ASN A 414 -10.51 3.31 -2.70
N PRO A 415 -11.37 2.58 -1.95
CA PRO A 415 -11.47 1.13 -2.06
C PRO A 415 -12.03 0.65 -3.41
N MET A 416 -12.69 1.51 -4.19
CA MET A 416 -13.12 1.16 -5.55
C MET A 416 -11.93 0.97 -6.51
N ILE A 417 -10.79 1.61 -6.25
CA ILE A 417 -9.58 1.43 -7.07
C ILE A 417 -9.08 0.00 -6.94
N TYR A 418 -9.14 -0.60 -5.74
CA TYR A 418 -8.74 -2.00 -5.52
C TYR A 418 -9.56 -2.96 -6.39
N ILE A 419 -10.86 -2.71 -6.51
CA ILE A 419 -11.75 -3.54 -7.34
C ILE A 419 -11.46 -3.32 -8.83
N VAL A 420 -11.30 -2.07 -9.27
CA VAL A 420 -10.98 -1.75 -10.67
C VAL A 420 -9.63 -2.34 -11.10
N ASP A 421 -8.60 -2.17 -10.27
CA ASP A 421 -7.28 -2.77 -10.49
C ASP A 421 -7.38 -4.30 -10.49
N GLY A 422 -8.19 -4.89 -9.60
CA GLY A 422 -8.42 -6.33 -9.54
C GLY A 422 -9.10 -6.91 -10.78
N PHE A 423 -10.07 -6.19 -11.35
CA PHE A 423 -10.64 -6.55 -12.65
C PHE A 423 -9.57 -6.46 -13.76
N ARG A 424 -8.70 -5.45 -13.75
CA ARG A 424 -7.58 -5.40 -14.71
C ARG A 424 -6.56 -6.50 -14.48
N ASP A 425 -6.25 -6.85 -13.25
CA ASP A 425 -5.37 -7.97 -12.89
C ASP A 425 -5.93 -9.31 -13.42
N THR A 426 -7.26 -9.44 -13.42
CA THR A 426 -7.99 -10.60 -13.96
C THR A 426 -7.82 -10.75 -15.47
N PHE A 427 -7.99 -9.66 -16.23
CA PHE A 427 -8.07 -9.72 -17.70
C PHE A 427 -6.75 -9.36 -18.41
N ILE A 428 -5.89 -8.56 -17.78
CA ILE A 428 -4.73 -7.91 -18.40
C ILE A 428 -3.43 -8.31 -17.70
N TYR A 429 -3.26 -7.89 -16.44
CA TYR A 429 -1.95 -7.91 -15.78
C TYR A 429 -1.55 -9.27 -15.23
N LYS A 430 -2.50 -10.21 -15.09
CA LYS A 430 -2.23 -11.59 -14.64
C LYS A 430 -1.45 -11.60 -13.32
N GLN A 431 -1.94 -10.82 -12.37
CA GLN A 431 -1.40 -10.74 -11.01
C GLN A 431 -2.45 -11.23 -10.04
N TRP A 432 -2.05 -11.96 -9.00
CA TRP A 432 -2.98 -12.45 -7.98
C TRP A 432 -3.22 -11.40 -6.89
N PHE A 433 -4.41 -11.43 -6.29
CA PHE A 433 -4.74 -10.56 -5.14
C PHE A 433 -3.79 -10.75 -3.93
N PHE A 434 -3.19 -11.93 -3.79
CA PHE A 434 -2.21 -12.21 -2.72
C PHE A 434 -0.79 -11.70 -3.02
N ASP A 435 -0.50 -11.29 -4.27
CA ASP A 435 0.77 -10.62 -4.62
C ASP A 435 0.81 -9.18 -4.09
N LYS A 436 -0.36 -8.64 -3.67
CA LYS A 436 -0.53 -7.30 -3.07
C LYS A 436 -1.13 -7.40 -1.66
N PRO A 437 -0.49 -8.12 -0.71
CA PRO A 437 -1.13 -8.49 0.57
C PRO A 437 -1.52 -7.28 1.43
N LEU A 438 -0.68 -6.23 1.45
CA LEU A 438 -0.99 -4.99 2.19
C LEU A 438 -2.19 -4.25 1.60
N TYR A 439 -2.31 -4.20 0.27
CA TYR A 439 -3.42 -3.53 -0.40
C TYR A 439 -4.73 -4.30 -0.22
N THR A 440 -4.66 -5.63 -0.31
CA THR A 440 -5.77 -6.54 -0.01
C THR A 440 -6.23 -6.42 1.44
N LEU A 441 -5.30 -6.40 2.40
CA LEU A 441 -5.62 -6.21 3.82
C LEU A 441 -6.30 -4.85 4.07
N TYR A 442 -5.75 -3.78 3.48
CA TYR A 442 -6.34 -2.44 3.55
C TYR A 442 -7.79 -2.43 3.06
N PHE A 443 -8.04 -2.99 1.86
CA PHE A 443 -9.38 -3.06 1.27
C PHE A 443 -10.37 -3.75 2.21
N TRP A 444 -10.01 -4.92 2.74
CA TRP A 444 -10.89 -5.66 3.66
C TRP A 444 -11.12 -4.91 4.96
N CYS A 445 -10.09 -4.31 5.55
CA CYS A 445 -10.22 -3.51 6.76
C CYS A 445 -11.23 -2.37 6.56
N VAL A 446 -11.07 -1.58 5.49
CA VAL A 446 -11.95 -0.45 5.17
C VAL A 446 -13.37 -0.93 4.88
N SER A 447 -13.53 -1.95 4.04
CA SER A 447 -14.85 -2.46 3.66
C SER A 447 -15.61 -3.04 4.86
N ILE A 448 -14.91 -3.73 5.76
CA ILE A 448 -15.47 -4.26 7.01
C ILE A 448 -15.94 -3.12 7.92
N LEU A 449 -15.13 -2.06 8.07
CA LEU A 449 -15.52 -0.88 8.86
C LEU A 449 -16.75 -0.19 8.27
N ILE A 450 -16.81 -0.03 6.95
CA ILE A 450 -17.96 0.56 6.25
C ILE A 450 -19.21 -0.27 6.49
N LEU A 451 -19.12 -1.59 6.30
CA LEU A 451 -20.26 -2.49 6.47
C LEU A 451 -20.80 -2.46 7.90
N PHE A 452 -19.93 -2.61 8.89
CA PHE A 452 -20.37 -2.58 10.28
C PHE A 452 -20.82 -1.18 10.72
N GLY A 453 -20.22 -0.11 10.18
CA GLY A 453 -20.70 1.26 10.36
C GLY A 453 -22.13 1.42 9.84
N GLY A 454 -22.39 0.93 8.62
CA GLY A 454 -23.73 0.88 8.03
C GLY A 454 -24.71 0.07 8.87
N MET A 455 -24.32 -1.10 9.39
CA MET A 455 -25.14 -1.89 10.30
C MET A 455 -25.49 -1.17 11.60
N ILE A 456 -24.56 -0.42 12.21
CA ILE A 456 -24.84 0.37 13.43
C ILE A 456 -25.92 1.41 13.14
N VAL A 457 -25.79 2.12 12.02
CA VAL A 457 -26.73 3.16 11.61
C VAL A 457 -28.09 2.55 11.30
N PHE A 458 -28.13 1.49 10.51
CA PHE A 458 -29.35 0.75 10.22
C PHE A 458 -30.04 0.27 11.50
N LYS A 459 -29.31 -0.38 12.43
CA LYS A 459 -29.85 -0.84 13.71
C LYS A 459 -30.50 0.29 14.52
N LYS A 460 -29.87 1.46 14.56
CA LYS A 460 -30.34 2.61 15.34
C LYS A 460 -31.55 3.29 14.72
N LEU A 461 -31.58 3.38 13.39
CA LEU A 461 -32.63 4.11 12.67
C LEU A 461 -33.85 3.22 12.36
N LYS A 462 -33.65 1.91 12.15
CA LYS A 462 -34.69 0.94 11.80
C LYS A 462 -35.97 1.05 12.65
N PRO A 463 -35.93 1.18 13.99
CA PRO A 463 -37.15 1.28 14.80
C PRO A 463 -38.05 2.47 14.48
N HIS A 464 -37.49 3.53 13.87
CA HIS A 464 -38.21 4.76 13.55
C HIS A 464 -38.67 4.82 12.08
N PHE A 465 -38.38 3.80 11.27
CA PHE A 465 -38.73 3.82 9.84
C PHE A 465 -40.24 3.89 9.62
N SER A 466 -41.03 3.15 10.41
CA SER A 466 -42.49 3.12 10.30
C SER A 466 -43.15 4.46 10.61
N ASP A 467 -42.51 5.28 11.44
CA ASP A 467 -43.06 6.55 11.90
C ASP A 467 -42.82 7.67 10.87
N VAL A 468 -41.78 7.51 10.04
CA VAL A 468 -41.35 8.51 9.04
C VAL A 468 -41.84 8.20 7.63
N LEU A 469 -41.96 6.92 7.28
CA LEU A 469 -42.47 6.46 5.99
C LEU A 469 -43.99 6.45 5.97
#